data_AF-A0A431HF28-F1
#
_entry.id   AF-A0A431HF28-F1
#
_cell.length_a   1.000
_cell.length_b   1.000
_cell.length_c   1.000
_cell.angle_alpha   90.00
_cell.angle_beta   90.00
_cell.angle_gamma   90.00
#
_symmetry.space_group_name_H-M   'P 1'
#
loop_
_entity.id
_entity.type
_entity.pdbx_description
1 polymer ?
#
loop_
_entity_poly.entity_id
_entity_poly.type
_entity_poly.pdbx_seq_one_letter_code
_entity_poly.pdbx_strand_id
1 'polypeptide(L)'
;MRRMALVGSSALQKNGHPTGQPRDYDFICFEKDFKEFVLEMAETKRIDWVKPSDRGMAVRFRSWANPKGVIYEAEFVEQDDPSSIKIYNHIIETGQPDKERPESVVVADLDTLYLLKMSHRFKKNSPHFLKTMEDIHYMRSLGAEIRDEELLKIREAATLTYSHPDLNVSKEEFFVPMGNLEYVYDHDSLHEAVAFLDRPMYTLYAKENEQVLSDKDKFFELPELYKFYAVLEEAYVLALERSVIPFATSPDKALLMALEKICTSVTSGWFREYAWENYYQILKLHENLGENYVKNFNEGLGNGKVKLYSTQ
;
A
#
# COMPACT_ATOMS: atom_id res chain seq x y z
N MET A 1 -6.65 33.38 -11.59
CA MET A 1 -6.20 32.04 -11.18
C MET A 1 -7.16 31.51 -10.12
N ARG A 2 -7.64 30.27 -10.25
CA ARG A 2 -8.30 29.58 -9.12
C ARG A 2 -7.21 29.15 -8.13
N ARG A 3 -7.60 28.93 -6.87
CA ARG A 3 -6.67 28.39 -5.88
C ARG A 3 -6.33 26.93 -6.22
N MET A 4 -5.08 26.54 -6.01
CA MET A 4 -4.61 25.16 -6.13
C MET A 4 -4.71 24.46 -4.76
N ALA A 5 -5.08 23.18 -4.73
CA ALA A 5 -5.16 22.41 -3.50
C ALA A 5 -3.82 21.73 -3.21
N LEU A 6 -3.10 22.16 -2.18
CA LEU A 6 -1.85 21.56 -1.71
C LEU A 6 -2.15 20.33 -0.85
N VAL A 7 -1.57 19.20 -1.22
CA VAL A 7 -1.69 17.90 -0.55
C VAL A 7 -0.31 17.32 -0.21
N GLY A 8 -0.27 16.05 0.20
CA GLY A 8 0.97 15.32 0.40
C GLY A 8 1.77 15.75 1.63
N SER A 9 3.07 15.45 1.61
CA SER A 9 3.95 15.64 2.77
C SER A 9 4.14 17.13 3.11
N SER A 10 4.10 18.01 2.11
CA SER A 10 4.16 19.47 2.28
C SER A 10 2.92 20.02 2.98
N ALA A 11 1.72 19.56 2.62
CA ALA A 11 0.50 19.95 3.33
C ALA A 11 0.50 19.46 4.78
N LEU A 12 0.94 18.22 5.00
CA LEU A 12 1.03 17.63 6.34
C LEU A 12 2.01 18.42 7.23
N GLN A 13 3.12 18.89 6.67
CA GLN A 13 4.06 19.77 7.38
C GLN A 13 3.39 21.09 7.81
N LYS A 14 2.63 21.71 6.90
CA LYS A 14 1.92 22.97 7.17
C LYS A 14 0.81 22.80 8.21
N ASN A 15 0.31 21.57 8.40
CA ASN A 15 -0.59 21.18 9.51
C ASN A 15 0.15 20.84 10.82
N GLY A 16 1.46 21.10 10.92
CA GLY A 16 2.23 20.95 12.17
C GLY A 16 2.96 19.62 12.34
N HIS A 17 2.96 18.74 11.33
CA HIS A 17 3.75 17.51 11.39
C HIS A 17 5.25 17.82 11.19
N PRO A 18 6.15 17.33 12.05
CA PRO A 18 7.58 17.37 11.79
C PRO A 18 7.98 16.37 10.68
N THR A 19 7.57 16.63 9.45
CA THR A 19 8.28 16.08 8.29
C THR A 19 9.58 16.87 8.13
N GLY A 20 10.68 16.19 7.77
CA GLY A 20 11.88 16.90 7.29
C GLY A 20 11.51 17.85 6.14
N GLN A 21 12.36 18.83 5.81
CA GLN A 21 12.07 19.79 4.72
C GLN A 21 11.57 19.06 3.45
N PRO A 22 10.30 19.22 3.05
CA PRO A 22 9.75 18.59 1.86
C PRO A 22 10.52 19.08 0.64
N ARG A 23 10.84 18.16 -0.26
CA ARG A 23 11.51 18.50 -1.53
C ARG A 23 10.52 18.53 -2.69
N ASP A 24 9.27 18.30 -2.40
CA ASP A 24 8.15 18.02 -3.27
C ASP A 24 6.88 18.70 -2.73
N TYR A 25 6.19 19.41 -3.61
CA TYR A 25 4.88 20.00 -3.37
C TYR A 25 3.89 19.33 -4.32
N ASP A 26 2.89 18.67 -3.75
CA ASP A 26 1.86 17.95 -4.50
C ASP A 26 0.59 18.80 -4.57
N PHE A 27 0.07 19.03 -5.77
CA PHE A 27 -1.15 19.80 -5.99
C PHE A 27 -2.22 18.96 -6.66
N ILE A 28 -3.48 19.24 -6.32
CA ILE A 28 -4.64 18.92 -7.15
C ILE A 28 -5.20 20.25 -7.65
N CYS A 29 -5.29 20.43 -8.97
CA CYS A 29 -5.66 21.74 -9.54
C CYS A 29 -6.07 21.64 -11.01
N PHE A 30 -6.51 22.76 -11.59
CA PHE A 30 -6.70 22.86 -13.03
C PHE A 30 -5.36 23.05 -13.73
N GLU A 31 -5.21 22.46 -14.91
CA GLU A 31 -3.98 22.53 -15.70
C GLU A 31 -3.55 23.99 -15.96
N LYS A 32 -4.52 24.85 -16.28
CA LYS A 32 -4.27 26.28 -16.53
C LYS A 32 -3.65 26.97 -15.32
N ASP A 33 -4.20 26.74 -14.13
CA ASP A 33 -3.75 27.42 -12.91
C ASP A 33 -2.33 26.96 -12.54
N PHE A 34 -2.01 25.67 -12.72
CA PHE A 34 -0.66 25.17 -12.49
C PHE A 34 0.36 25.75 -13.49
N LYS A 35 -0.02 25.89 -14.77
CA LYS A 35 0.84 26.51 -15.78
C LYS A 35 1.12 27.97 -15.48
N GLU A 36 0.10 28.74 -15.07
CA GLU A 36 0.29 30.14 -14.65
C GLU A 36 1.22 30.23 -13.43
N PHE A 37 1.04 29.36 -12.43
CA PHE A 37 1.94 29.25 -11.27
C PHE A 37 3.39 28.94 -11.66
N VAL A 38 3.60 28.01 -12.60
CA VAL A 38 4.94 27.65 -13.09
C VAL A 38 5.61 28.83 -13.80
N LEU A 39 4.85 29.60 -14.59
CA LEU A 39 5.35 30.80 -15.27
C LEU A 39 5.76 31.87 -14.25
N GLU A 40 4.93 32.15 -13.25
CA GLU A 40 5.25 33.09 -12.16
C GLU A 40 6.53 32.67 -11.42
N MET A 41 6.65 31.38 -11.08
CA MET A 41 7.83 30.84 -10.39
C MET A 41 9.10 30.93 -11.25
N ALA A 42 8.96 30.82 -12.58
CA ALA A 42 10.08 30.93 -13.52
C ALA A 42 10.66 32.35 -13.62
N GLU A 43 9.94 33.38 -13.14
CA GLU A 43 10.48 34.75 -13.08
C GLU A 43 11.63 34.89 -12.09
N THR A 44 11.65 34.04 -11.04
CA THR A 44 12.64 34.12 -9.95
C THR A 44 13.48 32.85 -9.78
N LYS A 45 13.06 31.73 -10.37
CA LYS A 45 13.73 30.43 -10.24
C LYS A 45 14.00 29.83 -11.61
N ARG A 46 15.11 29.09 -11.73
CA ARG A 46 15.44 28.37 -12.96
C ARG A 46 14.65 27.06 -13.01
N ILE A 47 13.91 26.85 -14.10
CA ILE A 47 13.36 25.53 -14.44
C ILE A 47 14.51 24.59 -14.79
N ASP A 48 14.58 23.46 -14.09
CA ASP A 48 15.51 22.38 -14.37
C ASP A 48 14.95 21.41 -15.41
N TRP A 49 13.72 20.94 -15.16
CA TRP A 49 12.98 20.09 -16.09
C TRP A 49 11.48 20.24 -15.87
N VAL A 50 10.74 19.88 -16.91
CA VAL A 50 9.28 19.71 -16.93
C VAL A 50 9.00 18.34 -17.53
N LYS A 51 8.13 17.55 -16.91
CA LYS A 51 7.75 16.23 -17.42
C LYS A 51 6.28 15.93 -17.13
N PRO A 52 5.60 15.14 -17.96
CA PRO A 52 4.30 14.58 -17.59
C PRO A 52 4.44 13.66 -16.37
N SER A 53 3.39 13.62 -15.54
CA SER A 53 3.17 12.58 -14.53
C SER A 53 1.96 11.72 -14.94
N ASP A 54 1.67 10.65 -14.19
CA ASP A 54 0.55 9.73 -14.49
C ASP A 54 -0.79 10.47 -14.67
N ARG A 55 -0.99 11.57 -13.94
CA ARG A 55 -2.24 12.34 -13.90
C ARG A 55 -2.06 13.85 -14.05
N GLY A 56 -0.92 14.29 -14.59
CA GLY A 56 -0.71 15.71 -14.85
C GLY A 56 0.73 16.03 -15.19
N MET A 57 1.36 16.92 -14.41
CA MET A 57 2.68 17.46 -14.74
C MET A 57 3.52 17.66 -13.48
N ALA A 58 4.81 17.36 -13.61
CA ALA A 58 5.81 17.70 -12.59
C ALA A 58 6.84 18.68 -13.17
N VAL A 59 7.24 19.66 -12.34
CA VAL A 59 8.26 20.65 -12.65
C VAL A 59 9.27 20.69 -11.52
N ARG A 60 10.56 20.71 -11.86
CA ARG A 60 11.61 20.95 -10.88
C ARG A 60 12.21 22.33 -11.09
N PHE A 61 12.26 23.10 -10.01
CA PHE A 61 12.99 24.36 -9.96
C PHE A 61 14.31 24.19 -9.22
N ARG A 62 15.37 24.84 -9.70
CA ARG A 62 16.66 24.96 -9.03
C ARG A 62 17.02 26.43 -8.81
N SER A 63 17.77 26.68 -7.76
CA SER A 63 18.40 27.98 -7.51
C SER A 63 19.82 27.78 -7.01
N TRP A 64 20.63 28.83 -7.02
CA TRP A 64 21.96 28.81 -6.40
C TRP A 64 21.89 28.44 -4.91
N ALA A 65 20.88 28.96 -4.21
CA ALA A 65 20.66 28.69 -2.78
C ALA A 65 20.14 27.27 -2.50
N ASN A 66 19.49 26.62 -3.48
CA ASN A 66 19.04 25.23 -3.37
C ASN A 66 19.41 24.43 -4.64
N PRO A 67 20.65 23.93 -4.72
CA PRO A 67 21.12 23.18 -5.89
C PRO A 67 20.44 21.80 -6.02
N LYS A 68 19.89 21.26 -4.93
CA LYS A 68 19.09 20.02 -4.95
C LYS A 68 17.72 20.22 -5.60
N GLY A 69 17.26 21.47 -5.68
CA GLY A 69 15.98 21.84 -6.28
C GLY A 69 14.76 21.45 -5.47
N VAL A 70 13.60 21.90 -5.95
CA VAL A 70 12.28 21.60 -5.39
C VAL A 70 11.37 21.15 -6.54
N ILE A 71 10.65 20.07 -6.32
CA ILE A 71 9.69 19.51 -7.26
C ILE A 71 8.29 20.04 -6.91
N TYR A 72 7.54 20.42 -7.92
CA TYR A 72 6.12 20.76 -7.84
C TYR A 72 5.43 19.79 -8.80
N GLU A 73 4.55 18.95 -8.27
CA GLU A 73 3.80 17.96 -9.03
C GLU A 73 2.31 18.30 -8.93
N ALA A 74 1.61 18.25 -10.04
CA ALA A 74 0.18 18.52 -10.12
C ALA A 74 -0.56 17.35 -10.73
N GLU A 75 -1.59 16.90 -10.02
CA GLU A 75 -2.69 16.11 -10.53
C GLU A 75 -3.76 17.08 -11.09
N PHE A 76 -4.17 16.87 -12.34
CA PHE A 76 -5.13 17.72 -13.01
C PHE A 76 -6.57 17.22 -12.82
N VAL A 77 -7.49 18.12 -12.50
CA VAL A 77 -8.91 17.80 -12.26
C VAL A 77 -9.69 17.54 -13.55
N GLU A 78 -9.15 17.94 -14.70
CA GLU A 78 -9.76 17.77 -16.02
C GLU A 78 -9.49 16.39 -16.65
N GLN A 79 -8.82 15.48 -15.93
CA GLN A 79 -8.56 14.11 -16.37
C GLN A 79 -9.83 13.24 -16.27
N ASP A 80 -9.79 12.05 -16.88
CA ASP A 80 -10.83 11.02 -16.77
C ASP A 80 -10.77 10.30 -15.39
N ASP A 81 -10.77 11.09 -14.32
CA ASP A 81 -10.85 10.64 -12.93
C ASP A 81 -11.86 11.53 -12.17
N PRO A 82 -13.08 11.04 -11.92
CA PRO A 82 -14.11 11.83 -11.24
C PRO A 82 -13.76 12.11 -9.77
N SER A 83 -12.77 11.43 -9.18
CA SER A 83 -12.33 11.68 -7.80
C SER A 83 -11.54 12.98 -7.66
N SER A 84 -10.72 13.35 -8.65
CA SER A 84 -9.79 14.49 -8.57
C SER A 84 -10.55 15.81 -8.38
N ILE A 85 -11.61 16.04 -9.16
CA ILE A 85 -12.43 17.25 -9.02
C ILE A 85 -13.22 17.29 -7.69
N LYS A 86 -13.70 16.13 -7.21
CA LYS A 86 -14.41 16.03 -5.93
C LYS A 86 -13.48 16.34 -4.75
N ILE A 87 -12.29 15.75 -4.75
CA ILE A 87 -11.24 16.03 -3.75
C ILE A 87 -10.83 17.50 -3.81
N TYR A 88 -10.60 18.04 -5.00
CA TYR A 88 -10.28 19.45 -5.18
C TYR A 88 -11.33 20.35 -4.54
N ASN A 89 -12.61 20.19 -4.91
CA ASN A 89 -13.70 20.99 -4.36
C ASN A 89 -13.77 20.86 -2.83
N HIS A 90 -13.65 19.64 -2.30
CA HIS A 90 -13.63 19.39 -0.87
C HIS A 90 -12.51 20.17 -0.17
N ILE A 91 -11.28 20.17 -0.70
CA ILE A 91 -10.16 20.92 -0.13
C ILE A 91 -10.39 22.42 -0.22
N ILE A 92 -10.93 22.92 -1.33
CA ILE A 92 -11.23 24.36 -1.47
C ILE A 92 -12.25 24.84 -0.44
N GLU A 93 -13.17 23.97 -0.03
CA GLU A 93 -14.22 24.26 0.97
C GLU A 93 -13.74 24.12 2.42
N THR A 94 -12.95 23.09 2.73
CA THR A 94 -12.58 22.70 4.10
C THR A 94 -11.18 23.13 4.52
N GLY A 95 -10.28 23.26 3.55
CA GLY A 95 -8.87 23.56 3.78
C GLY A 95 -8.61 24.99 4.22
N GLN A 96 -7.36 25.25 4.60
CA GLN A 96 -6.92 26.57 5.06
C GLN A 96 -6.06 27.25 3.99
N PRO A 97 -6.23 28.57 3.73
CA PRO A 97 -5.33 29.30 2.86
C PRO A 97 -3.87 29.14 3.29
N ASP A 98 -2.98 28.93 2.33
CA ASP A 98 -1.54 28.85 2.62
C ASP A 98 -1.04 30.18 3.21
N LYS A 99 -0.12 30.10 4.17
CA LYS A 99 0.42 31.31 4.83
C LYS A 99 1.29 32.17 3.90
N GLU A 100 1.97 31.56 2.94
CA GLU A 100 2.87 32.25 2.01
C GLU A 100 2.14 32.69 0.74
N ARG A 101 1.13 31.92 0.31
CA ARG A 101 0.36 32.14 -0.93
C ARG A 101 -1.16 32.00 -0.71
N PRO A 102 -1.78 32.82 0.17
CA PRO A 102 -3.18 32.63 0.58
C PRO A 102 -4.19 32.80 -0.57
N GLU A 103 -3.87 33.65 -1.56
CA GLU A 103 -4.72 33.91 -2.73
C GLU A 103 -4.63 32.81 -3.80
N SER A 104 -3.59 31.97 -3.76
CA SER A 104 -3.30 31.01 -4.83
C SER A 104 -3.30 29.56 -4.37
N VAL A 105 -3.18 29.29 -3.06
CA VAL A 105 -3.04 27.92 -2.53
C VAL A 105 -3.93 27.73 -1.31
N VAL A 106 -4.65 26.60 -1.28
CA VAL A 106 -5.36 26.08 -0.11
C VAL A 106 -4.68 24.79 0.33
N VAL A 107 -4.36 24.68 1.61
CA VAL A 107 -3.75 23.52 2.24
C VAL A 107 -4.87 22.58 2.71
N ALA A 108 -4.83 21.32 2.27
CA ALA A 108 -5.74 20.30 2.76
C ALA A 108 -5.62 20.12 4.29
N ASP A 109 -6.75 19.94 4.95
CA ASP A 109 -6.79 19.65 6.38
C ASP A 109 -6.31 18.23 6.71
N LEU A 110 -6.14 17.95 8.00
CA LEU A 110 -5.62 16.67 8.47
C LEU A 110 -6.49 15.48 8.03
N ASP A 111 -7.82 15.62 8.09
CA ASP A 111 -8.77 14.55 7.77
C ASP A 111 -8.80 14.24 6.27
N THR A 112 -8.68 15.26 5.43
CA THR A 112 -8.55 15.10 3.98
C THR A 112 -7.22 14.46 3.60
N LEU A 113 -6.12 14.85 4.24
CA LEU A 113 -4.81 14.21 4.03
C LEU A 113 -4.83 12.74 4.46
N TYR A 114 -5.51 12.44 5.57
CA TYR A 114 -5.72 11.09 6.05
C TYR A 114 -6.55 10.25 5.08
N LEU A 115 -7.66 10.80 4.57
CA LEU A 115 -8.46 10.16 3.52
C LEU A 115 -7.63 9.83 2.29
N LEU A 116 -6.81 10.77 1.80
CA LEU A 116 -5.92 10.56 0.66
C LEU A 116 -4.85 9.49 0.92
N LYS A 117 -4.34 9.37 2.15
CA LYS A 117 -3.40 8.30 2.50
C LYS A 117 -4.11 6.96 2.59
N MET A 118 -5.27 6.92 3.22
CA MET A 118 -6.10 5.72 3.32
C MET A 118 -6.45 5.18 1.94
N SER A 119 -6.83 6.02 0.97
CA SER A 119 -7.14 5.56 -0.39
C SER A 119 -5.95 4.89 -1.10
N HIS A 120 -4.72 5.19 -0.68
CA HIS A 120 -3.49 4.62 -1.26
C HIS A 120 -2.91 3.44 -0.47
N ARG A 121 -3.46 3.10 0.72
CA ARG A 121 -2.84 2.13 1.64
C ARG A 121 -2.63 0.74 1.05
N PHE A 122 -3.42 0.38 0.04
CA PHE A 122 -3.36 -0.89 -0.68
C PHE A 122 -2.74 -0.79 -2.09
N LYS A 123 -2.09 0.33 -2.45
CA LYS A 123 -1.46 0.46 -3.76
C LYS A 123 -0.34 -0.58 -3.92
N LYS A 124 -0.52 -1.53 -4.85
CA LYS A 124 0.44 -2.62 -5.09
C LYS A 124 1.78 -2.11 -5.61
N ASN A 125 2.88 -2.74 -5.21
CA ASN A 125 4.25 -2.41 -5.65
C ASN A 125 4.62 -0.94 -5.41
N SER A 126 4.07 -0.33 -4.36
CA SER A 126 4.34 1.08 -4.06
C SER A 126 5.67 1.19 -3.33
N PRO A 127 6.66 1.95 -3.84
CA PRO A 127 7.89 2.22 -3.09
C PRO A 127 7.62 3.03 -1.80
N HIS A 128 6.38 3.49 -1.62
CA HIS A 128 5.93 4.27 -0.48
C HIS A 128 5.01 3.48 0.46
N PHE A 129 4.96 2.14 0.39
CA PHE A 129 4.10 1.32 1.26
C PHE A 129 4.30 1.63 2.75
N LEU A 130 5.53 1.45 3.26
CA LEU A 130 5.84 1.72 4.68
C LEU A 130 5.64 3.20 5.04
N LYS A 131 6.08 4.13 4.19
CA LYS A 131 5.86 5.56 4.40
C LYS A 131 4.35 5.88 4.54
N THR A 132 3.52 5.27 3.70
CA THR A 132 2.06 5.50 3.72
C THR A 132 1.46 4.98 5.03
N MET A 133 1.90 3.82 5.49
CA MET A 133 1.51 3.24 6.78
C MET A 133 1.92 4.13 7.96
N GLU A 134 3.17 4.61 7.97
CA GLU A 134 3.69 5.54 8.99
C GLU A 134 2.91 6.87 9.01
N ASP A 135 2.68 7.47 7.83
CA ASP A 135 1.88 8.69 7.70
C ASP A 135 0.46 8.47 8.26
N ILE A 136 -0.17 7.32 7.97
CA ILE A 136 -1.51 6.96 8.48
C ILE A 136 -1.51 6.83 10.01
N HIS A 137 -0.61 6.05 10.59
CA HIS A 137 -0.55 5.87 12.04
C HIS A 137 -0.29 7.19 12.75
N TYR A 138 0.56 8.04 12.17
CA TYR A 138 0.81 9.36 12.69
C TYR A 138 -0.44 10.25 12.64
N MET A 139 -1.13 10.32 11.50
CA MET A 139 -2.36 11.10 11.37
C MET A 139 -3.42 10.64 12.37
N ARG A 140 -3.60 9.32 12.56
CA ARG A 140 -4.48 8.77 13.60
C ARG A 140 -4.05 9.21 15.00
N SER A 141 -2.75 9.28 15.29
CA SER A 141 -2.24 9.77 16.59
C SER A 141 -2.56 11.26 16.84
N LEU A 142 -2.80 12.03 15.77
CA LEU A 142 -3.26 13.41 15.84
C LEU A 142 -4.80 13.54 15.89
N GLY A 143 -5.53 12.42 15.89
CA GLY A 143 -7.00 12.40 15.91
C GLY A 143 -7.63 12.53 14.53
N ALA A 144 -6.92 12.19 13.45
CA ALA A 144 -7.50 12.20 12.11
C ALA A 144 -8.59 11.15 11.94
N GLU A 145 -9.68 11.53 11.27
CA GLU A 145 -10.85 10.70 11.03
C GLU A 145 -11.32 10.77 9.57
N ILE A 146 -11.95 9.69 9.08
CA ILE A 146 -12.62 9.73 7.77
C ILE A 146 -13.99 10.36 7.94
N ARG A 147 -14.12 11.64 7.57
CA ARG A 147 -15.40 12.38 7.65
C ARG A 147 -16.31 12.17 6.45
N ASP A 148 -15.75 11.79 5.31
CA ASP A 148 -16.48 11.58 4.05
C ASP A 148 -16.13 10.21 3.48
N GLU A 149 -16.90 9.19 3.89
CA GLU A 149 -16.72 7.82 3.42
C GLU A 149 -17.03 7.65 1.92
N GLU A 150 -17.92 8.46 1.36
CA GLU A 150 -18.25 8.40 -0.07
C GLU A 150 -17.06 8.88 -0.89
N LEU A 151 -16.45 9.99 -0.49
CA LEU A 151 -15.25 10.53 -1.12
C LEU A 151 -14.07 9.55 -1.03
N LEU A 152 -13.90 8.88 0.11
CA LEU A 152 -12.90 7.81 0.26
C LEU A 152 -13.15 6.69 -0.76
N LYS A 153 -14.38 6.17 -0.85
CA LYS A 153 -14.73 5.08 -1.78
C LYS A 153 -14.49 5.47 -3.25
N ILE A 154 -14.86 6.68 -3.63
CA ILE A 154 -14.62 7.20 -4.98
C ILE A 154 -13.11 7.29 -5.25
N ARG A 155 -12.33 7.78 -4.29
CA ARG A 155 -10.87 7.88 -4.45
C ARG A 155 -10.17 6.52 -4.47
N GLU A 156 -10.61 5.57 -3.65
CA GLU A 156 -10.13 4.18 -3.69
C GLU A 156 -10.41 3.53 -5.05
N ALA A 157 -11.63 3.65 -5.57
CA ALA A 157 -11.99 3.11 -6.89
C ALA A 157 -11.13 3.72 -8.01
N ALA A 158 -10.80 5.01 -7.92
CA ALA A 158 -9.92 5.66 -8.88
C ALA A 158 -8.44 5.23 -8.76
N THR A 159 -7.98 4.82 -7.58
CA THR A 159 -6.54 4.59 -7.31
C THR A 159 -6.15 3.11 -7.23
N LEU A 160 -7.10 2.23 -6.94
CA LEU A 160 -6.91 0.79 -6.78
C LEU A 160 -7.52 0.03 -7.97
N THR A 161 -6.88 0.13 -9.13
CA THR A 161 -7.42 -0.37 -10.41
C THR A 161 -7.10 -1.84 -10.71
N TYR A 162 -6.67 -2.62 -9.72
CA TYR A 162 -6.29 -4.02 -9.92
C TYR A 162 -7.36 -4.97 -9.36
N SER A 163 -7.57 -6.09 -10.05
CA SER A 163 -8.43 -7.16 -9.59
C SER A 163 -7.71 -8.04 -8.55
N HIS A 164 -8.51 -8.65 -7.67
CA HIS A 164 -8.05 -9.69 -6.75
C HIS A 164 -8.38 -11.08 -7.32
N PRO A 165 -7.65 -12.13 -6.91
CA PRO A 165 -8.03 -13.51 -7.20
C PRO A 165 -9.43 -13.83 -6.67
N ASP A 166 -10.21 -14.60 -7.42
CA ASP A 166 -11.49 -15.13 -6.95
C ASP A 166 -11.23 -16.33 -6.03
N LEU A 167 -11.75 -16.30 -4.81
CA LEU A 167 -11.59 -17.37 -3.82
C LEU A 167 -12.71 -18.42 -3.91
N ASN A 168 -13.76 -18.17 -4.71
CA ASN A 168 -14.92 -19.05 -4.86
C ASN A 168 -14.80 -19.93 -6.12
N VAL A 169 -13.62 -20.53 -6.31
CA VAL A 169 -13.25 -21.40 -7.43
C VAL A 169 -12.61 -22.68 -6.88
N SER A 170 -12.41 -23.70 -7.73
CA SER A 170 -11.70 -24.90 -7.29
C SER A 170 -10.21 -24.63 -7.01
N LYS A 171 -9.54 -25.51 -6.25
CA LYS A 171 -8.10 -25.39 -6.00
C LYS A 171 -7.29 -25.40 -7.31
N GLU A 172 -7.68 -26.24 -8.26
CA GLU A 172 -7.04 -26.36 -9.58
C GLU A 172 -7.21 -25.08 -10.41
N GLU A 173 -8.36 -24.41 -10.30
CA GLU A 173 -8.64 -23.13 -10.97
C GLU A 173 -7.94 -21.95 -10.28
N PHE A 174 -7.68 -22.05 -8.97
CA PHE A 174 -7.01 -21.00 -8.21
C PHE A 174 -5.49 -20.96 -8.44
N PHE A 175 -4.84 -22.12 -8.44
CA PHE A 175 -3.38 -22.26 -8.55
C PHE A 175 -2.92 -22.52 -10.00
N VAL A 176 -3.43 -21.75 -10.96
CA VAL A 176 -2.98 -21.84 -12.35
C VAL A 176 -1.67 -21.06 -12.52
N PRO A 177 -0.62 -21.66 -13.13
CA PRO A 177 0.57 -20.91 -13.53
C PRO A 177 0.17 -19.71 -14.40
N MET A 178 0.38 -18.49 -13.87
CA MET A 178 0.07 -17.25 -14.59
C MET A 178 1.33 -16.43 -14.82
N GLY A 179 1.60 -16.10 -16.09
CA GLY A 179 2.79 -15.36 -16.48
C GLY A 179 4.07 -16.14 -16.16
N ASN A 180 4.92 -15.59 -15.29
CA ASN A 180 6.19 -16.20 -14.86
C ASN A 180 6.08 -16.98 -13.53
N LEU A 181 4.88 -17.16 -12.98
CA LEU A 181 4.68 -17.90 -11.75
C LEU A 181 4.57 -19.40 -12.06
N GLU A 182 5.66 -20.13 -11.82
CA GLU A 182 5.71 -21.59 -11.92
C GLU A 182 5.69 -22.21 -10.52
N TYR A 183 4.61 -22.93 -10.19
CA TYR A 183 4.49 -23.65 -8.92
C TYR A 183 5.38 -24.90 -8.96
N VAL A 184 6.41 -24.93 -8.10
CA VAL A 184 7.33 -26.09 -7.99
C VAL A 184 6.81 -27.12 -6.99
N TYR A 185 6.19 -26.66 -5.90
CA TYR A 185 5.67 -27.48 -4.81
C TYR A 185 4.18 -27.20 -4.59
N ASP A 186 3.46 -28.19 -4.07
CA ASP A 186 2.06 -28.03 -3.66
C ASP A 186 1.96 -27.02 -2.51
N HIS A 187 1.10 -26.01 -2.69
CA HIS A 187 0.91 -24.90 -1.78
C HIS A 187 0.56 -25.34 -0.36
N ASP A 188 -0.38 -26.28 -0.21
CA ASP A 188 -0.81 -26.76 1.11
C ASP A 188 0.31 -27.51 1.83
N SER A 189 1.13 -28.28 1.10
CA SER A 189 2.30 -28.96 1.68
C SER A 189 3.37 -27.98 2.18
N LEU A 190 3.45 -26.77 1.61
CA LEU A 190 4.31 -25.71 2.13
C LEU A 190 3.77 -25.20 3.47
N HIS A 191 2.47 -24.97 3.59
CA HIS A 191 1.83 -24.63 4.86
C HIS A 191 2.12 -25.67 5.95
N GLU A 192 1.99 -26.97 5.63
CA GLU A 192 2.32 -28.04 6.59
C GLU A 192 3.78 -27.98 7.08
N ALA A 193 4.71 -27.55 6.21
CA ALA A 193 6.13 -27.49 6.53
C ALA A 193 6.47 -26.29 7.42
N VAL A 194 5.76 -25.17 7.28
CA VAL A 194 6.01 -23.94 8.05
C VAL A 194 4.99 -23.67 9.15
N ALA A 195 4.10 -24.63 9.44
CA ALA A 195 3.08 -24.50 10.46
C ALA A 195 3.69 -24.25 11.86
N PHE A 196 3.10 -23.29 12.58
CA PHE A 196 3.51 -22.95 13.95
C PHE A 196 3.01 -23.95 15.00
N LEU A 197 1.92 -24.66 14.69
CA LEU A 197 1.29 -25.65 15.56
C LEU A 197 1.33 -27.04 14.91
N ASP A 198 0.52 -27.97 15.39
CA ASP A 198 0.36 -29.31 14.85
C ASP A 198 -0.30 -29.35 13.46
N ARG A 199 -0.93 -28.25 13.04
CA ARG A 199 -1.58 -28.10 11.74
C ARG A 199 -1.47 -26.66 11.20
N PRO A 200 -1.60 -26.45 9.87
CA PRO A 200 -1.66 -25.13 9.26
C PRO A 200 -2.75 -24.23 9.83
N MET A 201 -2.46 -22.94 9.98
CA MET A 201 -3.40 -21.98 10.60
C MET A 201 -4.71 -21.84 9.81
N TYR A 202 -4.65 -21.88 8.47
CA TYR A 202 -5.87 -21.72 7.65
C TYR A 202 -6.93 -22.78 7.96
N THR A 203 -6.53 -23.97 8.42
CA THR A 203 -7.47 -25.05 8.78
C THR A 203 -8.35 -24.71 9.99
N LEU A 204 -7.96 -23.71 10.79
CA LEU A 204 -8.75 -23.23 11.94
C LEU A 204 -9.93 -22.37 11.52
N TYR A 205 -9.83 -21.71 10.36
CA TYR A 205 -10.80 -20.72 9.88
C TYR A 205 -11.22 -20.94 8.43
N ALA A 206 -10.95 -22.11 7.85
CA ALA A 206 -11.48 -22.50 6.56
C ALA A 206 -13.01 -22.64 6.62
N LYS A 207 -13.69 -22.20 5.55
CA LYS A 207 -15.14 -22.37 5.43
C LYS A 207 -15.47 -23.83 5.12
N GLU A 208 -16.51 -24.35 5.74
CA GLU A 208 -16.90 -25.75 5.58
C GLU A 208 -17.30 -26.07 4.14
N ASN A 209 -16.78 -27.20 3.63
CA ASN A 209 -16.99 -27.68 2.26
C ASN A 209 -16.41 -26.76 1.16
N GLU A 210 -15.57 -25.80 1.52
CA GLU A 210 -14.83 -24.97 0.56
C GLU A 210 -13.35 -25.35 0.60
N GLN A 211 -12.67 -25.26 -0.55
CA GLN A 211 -11.25 -25.61 -0.65
C GLN A 211 -10.32 -24.42 -0.39
N VAL A 212 -10.74 -23.21 -0.77
CA VAL A 212 -9.92 -21.99 -0.72
C VAL A 212 -10.53 -20.93 0.18
N LEU A 213 -11.86 -20.92 0.32
CA LEU A 213 -12.57 -19.85 0.99
C LEU A 213 -12.40 -19.90 2.53
N SER A 214 -12.00 -18.78 3.10
CA SER A 214 -11.88 -18.58 4.55
C SER A 214 -13.15 -17.97 5.15
N ASP A 215 -13.46 -18.38 6.37
CA ASP A 215 -14.56 -17.86 7.19
C ASP A 215 -14.06 -16.72 8.09
N LYS A 216 -14.66 -15.54 7.91
CA LYS A 216 -14.29 -14.32 8.64
C LYS A 216 -14.53 -14.48 10.14
N ASP A 217 -15.70 -14.99 10.52
CA ASP A 217 -16.10 -15.03 11.92
C ASP A 217 -15.24 -16.03 12.68
N LYS A 218 -14.98 -17.21 12.09
CA LYS A 218 -14.03 -18.19 12.65
C LYS A 218 -12.64 -17.58 12.84
N PHE A 219 -12.14 -16.79 11.88
CA PHE A 219 -10.84 -16.14 12.00
C PHE A 219 -10.80 -15.15 13.18
N PHE A 220 -11.82 -14.29 13.32
CA PHE A 220 -11.83 -13.27 14.38
C PHE A 220 -12.13 -13.84 15.77
N GLU A 221 -12.68 -15.05 15.88
CA GLU A 221 -12.82 -15.79 17.13
C GLU A 221 -11.50 -16.39 17.64
N LEU A 222 -10.46 -16.51 16.79
CA LEU A 222 -9.18 -17.06 17.19
C LEU A 222 -8.43 -16.15 18.19
N PRO A 223 -7.60 -16.74 19.08
CA PRO A 223 -6.65 -15.98 19.88
C PRO A 223 -5.77 -15.06 19.01
N GLU A 224 -5.43 -13.89 19.51
CA GLU A 224 -4.67 -12.88 18.76
C GLU A 224 -3.37 -13.42 18.15
N LEU A 225 -2.64 -14.21 18.93
CA LEU A 225 -1.40 -14.85 18.49
C LEU A 225 -1.63 -15.78 17.28
N TYR A 226 -2.77 -16.47 17.22
CA TYR A 226 -3.08 -17.41 16.14
C TYR A 226 -3.43 -16.66 14.85
N LYS A 227 -4.08 -15.50 14.97
CA LYS A 227 -4.29 -14.61 13.82
C LYS A 227 -2.97 -14.04 13.30
N PHE A 228 -2.00 -13.74 14.17
CA PHE A 228 -0.65 -13.36 13.73
C PHE A 228 0.07 -14.52 13.05
N TYR A 229 -0.01 -15.74 13.59
CA TYR A 229 0.51 -16.94 12.94
C TYR A 229 -0.12 -17.14 11.56
N ALA A 230 -1.44 -16.94 11.42
CA ALA A 230 -2.11 -17.10 10.14
C ALA A 230 -1.54 -16.19 9.05
N VAL A 231 -1.33 -14.90 9.35
CA VAL A 231 -0.73 -13.97 8.39
C VAL A 231 0.74 -14.30 8.11
N LEU A 232 1.49 -14.68 9.14
CA LEU A 232 2.91 -14.98 9.00
C LEU A 232 3.16 -16.29 8.24
N GLU A 233 2.33 -17.31 8.45
CA GLU A 233 2.37 -18.60 7.73
C GLU A 233 2.14 -18.38 6.23
N GLU A 234 1.11 -17.62 5.87
CA GLU A 234 0.83 -17.21 4.49
C GLU A 234 2.03 -16.45 3.89
N ALA A 235 2.65 -15.57 4.66
CA ALA A 235 3.81 -14.81 4.21
C ALA A 235 5.04 -15.70 3.96
N TYR A 236 5.27 -16.71 4.81
CA TYR A 236 6.34 -17.70 4.60
C TYR A 236 6.10 -18.52 3.35
N VAL A 237 4.88 -19.02 3.14
CA VAL A 237 4.53 -19.79 1.93
C VAL A 237 4.73 -18.95 0.68
N LEU A 238 4.21 -17.72 0.64
CA LEU A 238 4.41 -16.80 -0.49
C LEU A 238 5.87 -16.45 -0.71
N ALA A 239 6.65 -16.24 0.35
CA ALA A 239 8.08 -15.96 0.26
C ALA A 239 8.84 -17.16 -0.34
N LEU A 240 8.53 -18.38 0.10
CA LEU A 240 9.11 -19.61 -0.46
C LEU A 240 8.75 -19.76 -1.94
N GLU A 241 7.45 -19.80 -2.22
CA GLU A 241 6.88 -20.09 -3.53
C GLU A 241 7.28 -19.08 -4.60
N ARG A 242 7.33 -17.78 -4.26
CA ARG A 242 7.44 -16.70 -5.26
C ARG A 242 8.77 -15.98 -5.26
N SER A 243 9.70 -16.31 -4.35
CA SER A 243 10.95 -15.55 -4.19
C SER A 243 12.16 -16.40 -3.83
N VAL A 244 12.07 -17.23 -2.80
CA VAL A 244 13.21 -18.04 -2.35
C VAL A 244 13.45 -19.20 -3.32
N ILE A 245 12.43 -20.00 -3.63
CA ILE A 245 12.58 -21.19 -4.47
C ILE A 245 12.91 -20.82 -5.92
N PRO A 246 12.19 -19.89 -6.59
CA PRO A 246 12.45 -19.63 -8.01
C PRO A 246 13.68 -18.75 -8.26
N PHE A 247 14.06 -17.89 -7.31
CA PHE A 247 15.05 -16.83 -7.55
C PHE A 247 16.18 -16.76 -6.52
N ALA A 248 16.24 -17.69 -5.56
CA ALA A 248 17.22 -17.67 -4.48
C ALA A 248 17.29 -16.33 -3.72
N THR A 249 16.15 -15.66 -3.58
CA THR A 249 16.05 -14.39 -2.84
C THR A 249 16.40 -14.63 -1.38
N SER A 250 17.10 -13.67 -0.75
CA SER A 250 17.33 -13.66 0.70
C SER A 250 16.01 -13.86 1.46
N PRO A 251 15.95 -14.75 2.47
CA PRO A 251 14.71 -15.02 3.21
C PRO A 251 14.05 -13.76 3.78
N ASP A 252 14.81 -12.92 4.49
CA ASP A 252 14.28 -11.69 5.08
C ASP A 252 13.67 -10.76 4.03
N LYS A 253 14.36 -10.60 2.89
CA LYS A 253 13.86 -9.78 1.79
C LYS A 253 12.59 -10.40 1.18
N ALA A 254 12.57 -11.71 0.99
CA ALA A 254 11.41 -12.43 0.45
C ALA A 254 10.20 -12.31 1.38
N LEU A 255 10.40 -12.42 2.70
CA LEU A 255 9.35 -12.23 3.70
C LEU A 255 8.78 -10.82 3.68
N LEU A 256 9.62 -9.79 3.68
CA LEU A 256 9.15 -8.40 3.64
C LEU A 256 8.34 -8.13 2.37
N MET A 257 8.78 -8.65 1.23
CA MET A 257 8.04 -8.58 -0.03
C MET A 257 6.71 -9.33 0.05
N ALA A 258 6.68 -10.53 0.63
CA ALA A 258 5.46 -11.33 0.79
C ALA A 258 4.44 -10.65 1.72
N LEU A 259 4.88 -10.10 2.86
CA LEU A 259 4.01 -9.36 3.79
C LEU A 259 3.43 -8.10 3.13
N GLU A 260 4.23 -7.33 2.38
CA GLU A 260 3.70 -6.20 1.60
C GLU A 260 2.63 -6.68 0.60
N LYS A 261 2.88 -7.81 -0.06
CA LYS A 261 1.94 -8.40 -1.03
C LYS A 261 0.64 -8.85 -0.40
N ILE A 262 0.68 -9.47 0.78
CA ILE A 262 -0.52 -9.80 1.57
C ILE A 262 -1.28 -8.52 1.91
N CYS A 263 -0.59 -7.50 2.41
CA CYS A 263 -1.18 -6.23 2.82
C CYS A 263 -1.74 -5.40 1.64
N THR A 264 -1.48 -5.76 0.39
CA THR A 264 -1.87 -4.97 -0.78
C THR A 264 -2.66 -5.78 -1.81
N SER A 265 -2.02 -6.71 -2.51
CA SER A 265 -2.51 -7.24 -3.79
C SER A 265 -2.86 -8.72 -3.82
N VAL A 266 -2.26 -9.55 -2.97
CA VAL A 266 -2.47 -11.01 -3.01
C VAL A 266 -3.71 -11.41 -2.23
N THR A 267 -4.00 -10.71 -1.13
CA THR A 267 -5.23 -10.90 -0.36
C THR A 267 -6.15 -9.69 -0.51
N SER A 268 -7.40 -9.82 -0.05
CA SER A 268 -8.39 -8.75 -0.11
C SER A 268 -9.27 -8.75 1.14
N GLY A 269 -10.16 -7.76 1.25
CA GLY A 269 -11.14 -7.66 2.32
C GLY A 269 -10.53 -7.68 3.73
N TRP A 270 -11.18 -8.40 4.62
CA TRP A 270 -10.90 -8.40 6.06
C TRP A 270 -9.52 -8.98 6.43
N PHE A 271 -9.01 -9.96 5.67
CA PHE A 271 -7.70 -10.56 5.96
C PHE A 271 -6.57 -9.58 5.62
N ARG A 272 -6.69 -8.89 4.46
CA ARG A 272 -5.76 -7.82 4.06
C ARG A 272 -5.76 -6.68 5.07
N GLU A 273 -6.95 -6.24 5.49
CA GLU A 273 -7.09 -5.18 6.49
C GLU A 273 -6.43 -5.58 7.81
N TYR A 274 -6.68 -6.81 8.29
CA TYR A 274 -6.06 -7.31 9.51
C TYR A 274 -4.54 -7.37 9.41
N ALA A 275 -3.99 -7.90 8.30
CA ALA A 275 -2.57 -7.96 8.05
C ALA A 275 -1.93 -6.57 8.02
N TRP A 276 -2.58 -5.61 7.37
CA TRP A 276 -2.11 -4.23 7.26
C TRP A 276 -2.06 -3.54 8.62
N GLU A 277 -3.14 -3.65 9.41
CA GLU A 277 -3.25 -3.02 10.74
C GLU A 277 -2.29 -3.64 11.79
N ASN A 278 -1.81 -4.86 11.55
CA ASN A 278 -0.91 -5.58 12.45
C ASN A 278 0.49 -5.81 11.89
N TYR A 279 0.87 -5.13 10.80
CA TYR A 279 2.11 -5.36 10.06
C TYR A 279 3.35 -5.40 10.97
N TYR A 280 3.53 -4.38 11.83
CA TYR A 280 4.71 -4.31 12.71
C TYR A 280 4.68 -5.35 13.82
N GLN A 281 3.51 -5.72 14.35
CA GLN A 281 3.35 -6.75 15.35
C GLN A 281 3.73 -8.12 14.78
N ILE A 282 3.32 -8.40 13.54
CA ILE A 282 3.63 -9.63 12.81
C ILE A 282 5.14 -9.69 12.49
N LEU A 283 5.73 -8.59 12.02
CA LEU A 283 7.17 -8.54 11.76
C LEU A 283 7.99 -8.76 13.05
N LYS A 284 7.58 -8.11 14.14
CA LYS A 284 8.21 -8.31 15.45
C LYS A 284 8.03 -9.74 15.97
N LEU A 285 6.90 -10.39 15.69
CA LEU A 285 6.69 -11.80 16.03
C LEU A 285 7.71 -12.68 15.29
N HIS A 286 7.89 -12.49 13.98
CA HIS A 286 8.91 -13.19 13.20
C HIS A 286 10.33 -13.01 13.80
N GLU A 287 10.71 -11.77 14.11
CA GLU A 287 12.00 -11.45 14.72
C GLU A 287 12.20 -12.18 16.07
N ASN A 288 11.16 -12.21 16.91
CA ASN A 288 11.24 -12.85 18.24
C ASN A 288 11.30 -14.38 18.17
N LEU A 289 10.61 -14.98 17.19
CA LEU A 289 10.65 -16.44 17.01
C LEU A 289 12.04 -16.90 16.56
N GLY A 290 12.81 -16.02 15.90
CA GLY A 290 14.10 -16.39 15.29
C GLY A 290 13.94 -17.53 14.28
N GLU A 291 12.74 -17.68 13.74
CA GLU A 291 12.36 -18.81 12.91
C GLU A 291 12.99 -18.70 11.53
N ASN A 292 13.61 -19.80 11.12
CA ASN A 292 14.10 -19.95 9.77
C ASN A 292 13.12 -20.83 8.99
N TYR A 293 12.07 -20.21 8.44
CA TYR A 293 11.06 -20.90 7.65
C TYR A 293 11.66 -21.64 6.44
N VAL A 294 12.82 -21.22 5.94
CA VAL A 294 13.58 -21.96 4.90
C VAL A 294 14.19 -23.24 5.45
N LYS A 295 14.66 -23.24 6.70
CA LYS A 295 15.08 -24.47 7.40
C LYS A 295 13.90 -25.43 7.56
N ASN A 296 12.75 -24.94 8.02
CA ASN A 296 11.53 -25.75 8.17
C ASN A 296 11.10 -26.36 6.84
N PHE A 297 11.14 -25.58 5.76
CA PHE A 297 10.93 -26.06 4.40
C PHE A 297 11.92 -27.18 4.02
N ASN A 298 13.22 -26.99 4.23
CA ASN A 298 14.23 -27.99 3.88
C ASN A 298 14.07 -29.30 4.69
N GLU A 299 13.70 -29.20 5.97
CA GLU A 299 13.38 -30.36 6.80
C GLU A 299 12.12 -31.07 6.30
N GLY A 300 11.08 -30.31 5.93
CA GLY A 300 9.86 -30.81 5.31
C GLY A 300 10.11 -31.48 3.95
N LEU A 301 11.08 -31.01 3.19
CA LEU A 301 11.51 -31.65 1.95
C LEU A 301 12.22 -32.97 2.24
N GLY A 302 13.14 -32.98 3.21
CA GLY A 302 13.91 -34.17 3.59
C GLY A 302 13.08 -35.30 4.18
N ASN A 303 11.94 -35.00 4.82
CA ASN A 303 11.05 -36.01 5.40
C ASN A 303 9.82 -36.33 4.52
N GLY A 304 9.72 -35.76 3.31
CA GLY A 304 8.64 -36.01 2.36
C GLY A 304 7.30 -35.34 2.69
N LYS A 305 7.28 -34.39 3.65
CA LYS A 305 6.11 -33.57 3.95
C LYS A 305 5.81 -32.59 2.80
N VAL A 306 6.83 -31.93 2.27
CA VAL A 306 6.70 -31.03 1.11
C VAL A 306 6.59 -31.87 -0.17
N LYS A 307 5.53 -31.64 -0.95
CA LYS A 307 5.20 -32.41 -2.15
C LYS A 307 5.44 -31.57 -3.39
N LEU A 308 5.89 -32.20 -4.48
CA LEU A 308 5.95 -31.53 -5.78
C LEU A 308 4.56 -31.13 -6.24
N TYR A 309 4.47 -30.00 -6.92
CA TYR A 309 3.24 -29.61 -7.59
C TYR A 309 2.92 -30.63 -8.68
N SER A 310 1.74 -31.25 -8.60
CA SER A 310 1.23 -32.13 -9.64
C SER A 310 -0.12 -31.61 -10.12
N THR A 311 -0.20 -31.27 -11.40
CA THR A 311 -1.47 -31.15 -12.12
C THR A 311 -2.07 -32.55 -12.21
N GLN A 312 -2.96 -32.91 -11.27
CA GLN A 312 -3.90 -34.00 -11.52
C GLN A 312 -5.13 -33.44 -12.22
#